data_AF-A0A4Q3TGS8-F1
#
_entry.id   AF-A0A4Q3TGS8-F1
#
_cell.length_a   1.000
_cell.length_b   1.000
_cell.length_c   1.000
_cell.angle_alpha   90.00
_cell.angle_beta   90.00
_cell.angle_gamma   90.00
#
_symmetry.space_group_name_H-M   'P 1'
#
loop_
_entity.id
_entity.type
_entity.pdbx_description
1 polymer ?
#
loop_
_entity_poly.entity_id
_entity_poly.type
_entity_poly.pdbx_seq_one_letter_code
_entity_poly.pdbx_strand_id
1 'polypeptide(L)'
;MRTVEGCRIGTLPMQELMDQGEPVLLRGVAGEWPLVAAGQRSTLDAMAYLRRLDSGRPVQYSFGAPEINGRPFYNEDFSALNFEVRRGALGQVLDELSTHLEDPTPPTYYIASLLVESALLGFIQDNDLRLAEQDIHAPPSIWIGNRVVASCHFDAPNNVA
;
A
#
# COMPACT_ATOMS: atom_id res chain seq x y z
N MET A 1 21.03 5.99 0.69
CA MET A 1 20.24 4.98 1.44
C MET A 1 21.08 3.72 1.56
N ARG A 2 21.38 3.28 2.78
CA ARG A 2 22.11 2.01 3.01
C ARG A 2 21.21 0.83 2.59
N THR A 3 21.78 -0.22 2.02
CA THR A 3 21.06 -1.48 1.74
C THR A 3 21.55 -2.56 2.70
N VAL A 4 20.62 -3.30 3.29
CA VAL A 4 20.89 -4.51 4.08
C VAL A 4 20.26 -5.69 3.35
N GLU A 5 21.03 -6.76 3.21
CA GLU A 5 20.63 -7.98 2.50
C GLU A 5 20.67 -9.18 3.45
N GLY A 6 20.00 -10.28 3.09
CA GLY A 6 20.00 -11.51 3.88
C GLY A 6 19.19 -11.43 5.18
N CYS A 7 18.43 -10.35 5.39
CA CYS A 7 17.46 -10.23 6.47
C CYS A 7 16.37 -11.30 6.31
N ARG A 8 15.93 -11.87 7.45
CA ARG A 8 14.82 -12.81 7.52
C ARG A 8 13.70 -12.22 8.35
N ILE A 9 12.46 -12.51 7.95
CA ILE A 9 11.26 -12.22 8.72
C ILE A 9 11.43 -12.78 10.15
N GLY A 10 10.99 -12.01 11.16
CA GLY A 10 11.16 -12.36 12.58
C GLY A 10 12.55 -12.08 13.17
N THR A 11 13.60 -11.89 12.35
CA THR A 11 14.97 -11.59 12.81
C THR A 11 15.52 -10.29 12.26
N LEU A 12 14.65 -9.33 11.94
CA LEU A 12 15.05 -8.00 11.49
C LEU A 12 15.81 -7.25 12.59
N PRO A 13 16.89 -6.50 12.29
CA PRO A 13 17.68 -5.77 13.29
C PRO A 13 17.00 -4.46 13.71
N MET A 14 15.73 -4.51 14.14
CA MET A 14 14.89 -3.31 14.30
C MET A 14 15.46 -2.31 15.30
N GLN A 15 15.99 -2.78 16.43
CA GLN A 15 16.59 -1.88 17.43
C GLN A 15 17.77 -1.10 16.85
N GLU A 16 18.70 -1.77 16.17
CA GLU A 16 19.85 -1.12 15.56
C GLU A 16 19.43 -0.09 14.50
N LEU A 17 18.41 -0.42 13.69
CA LEU A 17 17.87 0.49 12.68
C LEU A 17 17.23 1.73 13.32
N MET A 18 16.47 1.55 14.40
CA MET A 18 15.85 2.65 15.13
C MET A 18 16.88 3.55 15.81
N ASP A 19 17.92 2.98 16.42
CA ASP A 19 19.00 3.73 17.08
C ASP A 19 19.79 4.60 16.08
N GLN A 20 19.94 4.13 14.83
CA GLN A 20 20.63 4.86 13.77
C GLN A 20 19.79 6.02 13.23
N GLY A 21 18.47 5.87 13.13
CA GLY A 21 17.56 6.94 12.70
C GLY A 21 17.76 7.41 11.25
N GLU A 22 18.31 6.54 10.38
CA GLU A 22 18.57 6.85 8.97
C GLU A 22 17.76 5.93 8.02
N PRO A 23 17.37 6.39 6.81
CA PRO A 23 16.70 5.54 5.84
C PRO A 23 17.54 4.35 5.38
N VAL A 24 16.96 3.15 5.45
CA VAL A 24 17.57 1.87 5.07
C VAL A 24 16.64 1.06 4.15
N LEU A 25 17.21 0.40 3.14
CA LEU A 25 16.54 -0.59 2.32
C LEU A 25 16.82 -2.00 2.84
N LEU A 26 15.78 -2.74 3.21
CA LEU A 26 15.86 -4.16 3.59
C LEU A 26 15.54 -5.03 2.36
N ARG A 27 16.56 -5.40 1.58
CA ARG A 27 16.36 -6.08 0.31
C ARG A 27 15.88 -7.52 0.51
N GLY A 28 14.74 -7.84 -0.10
CA GLY A 28 14.24 -9.22 -0.21
C GLY A 28 13.42 -9.73 0.97
N VAL A 29 13.23 -8.94 2.04
CA VAL A 29 12.57 -9.38 3.27
C VAL A 29 11.15 -9.92 3.03
N ALA A 30 10.34 -9.22 2.24
CA ALA A 30 8.97 -9.65 1.91
C ALA A 30 8.92 -10.64 0.73
N GLY A 31 10.06 -11.15 0.25
CA GLY A 31 10.15 -11.94 -0.99
C GLY A 31 9.34 -13.24 -0.96
N GLU A 32 9.11 -13.80 0.22
CA GLU A 32 8.36 -15.05 0.42
C GLU A 32 6.86 -14.83 0.67
N TRP A 33 6.38 -13.58 0.72
CA TRP A 33 4.97 -13.29 0.93
C TRP A 33 4.10 -13.81 -0.22
N PRO A 34 2.96 -14.47 0.04
CA PRO A 34 2.05 -14.90 -1.02
C PRO A 34 1.53 -13.77 -1.90
N LEU A 35 1.34 -12.56 -1.37
CA LEU A 35 1.00 -11.39 -2.18
C LEU A 35 2.12 -11.05 -3.18
N VAL A 36 3.38 -11.09 -2.74
CA VAL A 36 4.55 -10.83 -3.60
C VAL A 36 4.67 -11.92 -4.66
N ALA A 37 4.54 -13.18 -4.28
CA ALA A 37 4.53 -14.30 -5.21
C ALA A 37 3.37 -14.21 -6.23
N ALA A 38 2.21 -13.69 -5.83
CA ALA A 38 1.09 -13.43 -6.75
C ALA A 38 1.41 -12.28 -7.73
N GLY A 39 1.95 -11.17 -7.23
CA GLY A 39 2.32 -10.02 -8.07
C GLY A 39 3.43 -10.32 -9.06
N GLN A 40 4.36 -11.22 -8.73
CA GLN A 40 5.39 -11.70 -9.66
C GLN A 40 4.81 -12.51 -10.84
N ARG A 41 3.65 -13.14 -10.67
CA ARG A 41 2.97 -13.84 -11.77
C ARG A 41 2.21 -12.86 -12.65
N SER A 42 1.39 -11.99 -12.06
CA SER A 42 0.75 -10.88 -12.76
C SER A 42 0.09 -9.89 -11.79
N THR A 43 -0.22 -8.68 -12.27
CA THR A 43 -1.06 -7.72 -11.53
C THR A 43 -2.45 -8.31 -11.21
N LEU A 44 -3.04 -9.06 -12.15
CA LEU A 44 -4.35 -9.70 -11.96
C LEU A 44 -4.32 -10.77 -10.87
N ASP A 45 -3.23 -11.52 -10.75
CA ASP A 45 -3.03 -12.51 -9.71
C ASP A 45 -2.92 -11.87 -8.31
N ALA A 46 -2.24 -10.73 -8.20
CA ALA A 46 -2.20 -9.95 -6.96
C ALA A 46 -3.60 -9.41 -6.59
N MET A 47 -4.34 -8.86 -7.57
CA MET A 47 -5.73 -8.42 -7.35
C MET A 47 -6.63 -9.59 -6.92
N ALA A 48 -6.51 -10.76 -7.55
CA ALA A 48 -7.25 -11.96 -7.16
C ALA A 48 -6.87 -12.46 -5.76
N TYR A 49 -5.60 -12.34 -5.36
CA TYR A 49 -5.16 -12.63 -4.00
C TYR A 49 -5.85 -11.72 -2.99
N LEU A 50 -5.82 -10.41 -3.21
CA LEU A 50 -6.47 -9.43 -2.32
C LEU A 50 -7.99 -9.64 -2.25
N ARG A 51 -8.66 -9.93 -3.38
CA ARG A 51 -10.11 -10.22 -3.41
C ARG A 51 -10.51 -11.39 -2.52
N ARG A 52 -9.69 -12.44 -2.40
CA ARG A 52 -9.98 -13.58 -1.52
C ARG A 52 -9.98 -13.23 -0.04
N LEU A 53 -9.27 -12.16 0.32
CA LEU A 53 -9.15 -11.68 1.69
C LEU A 53 -10.13 -10.54 1.99
N ASP A 54 -10.86 -10.03 1.00
CA ASP A 54 -11.77 -8.90 1.16
C ASP A 54 -12.82 -9.20 2.24
N SER A 55 -12.83 -8.36 3.28
CA SER A 55 -13.80 -8.42 4.37
C SER A 55 -15.23 -8.06 3.95
N GLY A 56 -15.40 -7.46 2.76
CA GLY A 56 -16.68 -6.91 2.27
C GLY A 56 -17.05 -5.56 2.88
N ARG A 57 -16.22 -5.01 3.78
CA ARG A 57 -16.44 -3.68 4.35
C ARG A 57 -16.11 -2.59 3.32
N PRO A 58 -16.93 -1.52 3.22
CA PRO A 58 -16.61 -0.40 2.35
C PRO A 58 -15.26 0.23 2.71
N VAL A 59 -14.43 0.45 1.69
CA VAL A 59 -13.15 1.15 1.80
C VAL A 59 -13.31 2.58 1.29
N GLN A 60 -12.52 3.49 1.85
CA GLN A 60 -12.40 4.86 1.37
C GLN A 60 -11.26 4.95 0.36
N TYR A 61 -11.48 5.66 -0.75
CA TYR A 61 -10.46 5.88 -1.76
C TYR A 61 -10.58 7.29 -2.35
N SER A 62 -9.45 7.83 -2.80
CA SER A 62 -9.40 9.06 -3.59
C SER A 62 -9.63 8.73 -5.05
N PHE A 63 -10.60 9.39 -5.67
CA PHE A 63 -10.86 9.34 -7.10
C PHE A 63 -10.53 10.68 -7.74
N GLY A 64 -9.76 10.67 -8.81
CA GLY A 64 -9.46 11.86 -9.59
C GLY A 64 -9.67 11.63 -11.07
N ALA A 65 -10.15 12.63 -11.79
CA ALA A 65 -10.28 12.56 -13.24
C ALA A 65 -8.88 12.50 -13.91
N PRO A 66 -8.75 11.95 -15.13
CA PRO A 66 -7.45 11.80 -15.81
C PRO A 66 -6.58 13.07 -15.85
N GLU A 67 -7.22 14.25 -15.90
CA GLU A 67 -6.58 15.56 -15.99
C GLU A 67 -5.68 15.87 -14.79
N ILE A 68 -5.90 15.24 -13.63
CA ILE A 68 -5.03 15.43 -12.46
C ILE A 68 -3.73 14.64 -12.56
N ASN A 69 -3.56 13.81 -13.60
CA ASN A 69 -2.33 13.08 -13.90
C ASN A 69 -1.78 12.24 -12.73
N GLY A 70 -2.67 11.62 -11.94
CA GLY A 70 -2.28 10.84 -10.78
C GLY A 70 -1.88 11.68 -9.56
N ARG A 71 -2.17 12.98 -9.53
CA ARG A 71 -1.76 13.88 -8.44
C ARG A 71 -2.96 14.48 -7.69
N PRO A 72 -3.54 13.75 -6.71
CA PRO A 72 -4.48 14.32 -5.76
C PRO A 72 -3.87 15.52 -5.03
N PHE A 73 -4.49 16.69 -5.18
CA PHE A 73 -4.01 17.97 -4.65
C PHE A 73 -5.16 18.99 -4.64
N TYR A 74 -4.83 20.28 -4.56
CA TYR A 74 -5.74 21.38 -4.87
C TYR A 74 -5.83 21.63 -6.38
N ASN A 75 -6.91 22.26 -6.82
CA ASN A 75 -6.99 22.91 -8.13
C ASN A 75 -6.06 24.15 -8.21
N GLU A 76 -5.92 24.73 -9.40
CA GLU A 76 -4.92 25.77 -9.67
C GLU A 76 -5.07 27.04 -8.82
N ASP A 77 -6.30 27.41 -8.47
CA ASP A 77 -6.61 28.59 -7.65
C ASP A 77 -6.72 28.27 -6.15
N PHE A 78 -6.45 27.03 -5.75
CA PHE A 78 -6.52 26.53 -4.38
C PHE A 78 -7.90 26.67 -3.71
N SER A 79 -8.97 26.81 -4.49
CA SER A 79 -10.34 26.92 -3.95
C SER A 79 -10.95 25.56 -3.57
N ALA A 80 -10.47 24.47 -4.17
CA ALA A 80 -11.01 23.13 -3.95
C ALA A 80 -9.95 22.04 -4.11
N LEU A 81 -10.26 20.83 -3.64
CA LEU A 81 -9.51 19.65 -4.00
C LEU A 81 -9.78 19.29 -5.47
N ASN A 82 -8.77 18.80 -6.18
CA ASN A 82 -8.92 18.32 -7.56
C ASN A 82 -9.40 16.86 -7.64
N PHE A 83 -9.75 16.25 -6.50
CA PHE A 83 -10.16 14.86 -6.38
C PHE A 83 -11.32 14.73 -5.39
N GLU A 84 -12.01 13.59 -5.44
CA GLU A 84 -13.10 13.24 -4.56
C GLU A 84 -12.69 12.11 -3.61
N VAL A 85 -13.14 12.18 -2.36
CA VAL A 85 -13.07 11.06 -1.44
C VAL A 85 -14.35 10.23 -1.61
N ARG A 86 -14.22 9.03 -2.14
CA ARG A 86 -15.32 8.09 -2.38
C ARG A 86 -15.26 6.91 -1.42
N ARG A 87 -16.37 6.19 -1.31
CA ARG A 87 -16.50 4.94 -0.56
C ARG A 87 -17.09 3.86 -1.46
N GLY A 88 -16.57 2.64 -1.39
CA GLY A 88 -17.04 1.52 -2.21
C GLY A 88 -16.47 0.19 -1.72
N ALA A 89 -16.87 -0.90 -2.37
CA ALA A 89 -16.29 -2.21 -2.10
C ALA A 89 -14.85 -2.28 -2.65
N LEU A 90 -13.94 -2.97 -1.94
CA LEU A 90 -12.57 -3.17 -2.44
C LEU A 90 -12.58 -3.89 -3.78
N GLY A 91 -13.40 -4.95 -3.93
CA GLY A 91 -13.58 -5.65 -5.20
C GLY A 91 -13.91 -4.73 -6.37
N GLN A 92 -14.81 -3.75 -6.18
CA GLN A 92 -15.17 -2.76 -7.20
C GLN A 92 -13.96 -1.89 -7.57
N VAL A 93 -13.20 -1.38 -6.60
CA VAL A 93 -12.01 -0.57 -6.88
C VAL A 93 -10.97 -1.39 -7.66
N LEU A 94 -10.80 -2.68 -7.33
CA LEU A 94 -9.91 -3.58 -8.06
C LEU A 94 -10.41 -3.87 -9.48
N ASP A 95 -11.72 -3.96 -9.70
CA ASP A 95 -12.33 -4.10 -11.04
C ASP A 95 -12.03 -2.86 -11.89
N GLU A 96 -12.27 -1.67 -11.36
CA GLU A 96 -11.96 -0.40 -12.03
C GLU A 96 -10.47 -0.27 -12.32
N LEU A 97 -9.59 -0.63 -11.39
CA LEU A 97 -8.14 -0.64 -11.66
C LEU A 97 -7.77 -1.60 -12.78
N SER A 98 -8.46 -2.75 -12.89
CA SER A 98 -8.16 -3.76 -13.90
C SER A 98 -8.53 -3.35 -15.33
N THR A 99 -9.52 -2.48 -15.50
CA THR A 99 -9.90 -1.95 -16.83
C THR A 99 -8.89 -0.95 -17.38
N HIS A 100 -8.05 -0.38 -16.51
CA HIS A 100 -7.09 0.68 -16.82
C HIS A 100 -5.61 0.23 -16.79
N LEU A 101 -5.32 -1.07 -16.81
CA LEU A 101 -3.94 -1.59 -16.72
C LEU A 101 -3.03 -1.12 -17.85
N GLU A 102 -3.59 -0.94 -19.05
CA GLU A 102 -2.86 -0.51 -20.26
C GLU A 102 -3.26 0.92 -20.70
N ASP A 103 -4.02 1.64 -19.87
CA ASP A 103 -4.48 2.99 -20.17
C ASP A 103 -3.34 4.01 -19.93
N PRO A 104 -2.93 4.80 -20.94
CA PRO A 104 -1.90 5.82 -20.76
C PRO A 104 -2.35 7.00 -19.88
N THR A 105 -3.66 7.25 -19.79
CA THR A 105 -4.28 8.38 -19.11
C THR A 105 -5.45 7.92 -18.23
N PRO A 106 -5.21 7.04 -17.23
CA PRO A 106 -6.29 6.50 -16.42
C PRO A 106 -6.80 7.56 -15.43
N PRO A 107 -8.06 7.46 -14.97
CA PRO A 107 -8.48 8.15 -13.77
C PRO A 107 -7.62 7.68 -12.58
N THR A 108 -7.49 8.52 -11.56
CA THR A 108 -6.79 8.17 -10.32
C THR A 108 -7.69 7.33 -9.42
N TYR A 109 -7.19 6.18 -8.97
CA TYR A 109 -7.77 5.42 -7.87
C TYR A 109 -6.69 5.22 -6.82
N TYR A 110 -6.93 5.70 -5.59
CA TYR A 110 -5.95 5.60 -4.51
C TYR A 110 -6.59 5.33 -3.16
N ILE A 111 -6.45 4.09 -2.69
CA ILE A 111 -6.69 3.69 -1.31
C ILE A 111 -5.42 3.98 -0.53
N ALA A 112 -5.50 4.92 0.42
CA ALA A 112 -4.37 5.34 1.23
C ALA A 112 -4.46 4.75 2.64
N SER A 113 -3.37 4.13 3.10
CA SER A 113 -3.18 3.68 4.49
C SER A 113 -4.37 2.88 5.05
N LEU A 114 -4.94 1.98 4.25
CA LEU A 114 -6.05 1.14 4.67
C LEU A 114 -5.58 0.14 5.72
N LEU A 115 -6.13 0.18 6.93
CA LEU A 115 -5.80 -0.79 7.97
C LEU A 115 -6.13 -2.21 7.51
N VAL A 116 -5.10 -3.05 7.44
CA VAL A 116 -5.20 -4.41 6.89
C VAL A 116 -6.22 -5.23 7.67
N GLU A 117 -6.15 -5.22 9.00
CA GLU A 117 -7.07 -5.95 9.87
C GLU A 117 -8.55 -5.57 9.64
N SER A 118 -8.79 -4.32 9.24
CA SER A 118 -10.16 -3.83 9.03
C SER A 118 -10.78 -4.31 7.71
N ALA A 119 -9.96 -4.65 6.72
CA ALA A 119 -10.39 -4.81 5.32
C ALA A 119 -9.96 -6.12 4.64
N LEU A 120 -8.87 -6.74 5.08
CA LEU A 120 -8.25 -7.92 4.48
C LEU A 120 -8.10 -9.03 5.54
N LEU A 121 -9.13 -9.86 5.67
CA LEU A 121 -9.19 -10.94 6.66
C LEU A 121 -8.10 -11.99 6.38
N GLY A 122 -7.29 -12.30 7.40
CA GLY A 122 -6.24 -13.31 7.30
C GLY A 122 -4.97 -12.85 6.59
N PHE A 123 -4.88 -11.61 6.09
CA PHE A 123 -3.69 -11.11 5.38
C PHE A 123 -2.40 -11.27 6.19
N ILE A 124 -2.44 -10.92 7.47
CA ILE A 124 -1.29 -10.97 8.38
C ILE A 124 -0.86 -12.40 8.75
N GLN A 125 -1.64 -13.43 8.38
CA GLN A 125 -1.24 -14.81 8.66
C GLN A 125 -0.04 -15.22 7.79
N ASP A 126 0.00 -14.71 6.55
CA ASP A 126 1.02 -15.10 5.57
C ASP A 126 1.87 -13.92 5.05
N ASN A 127 1.46 -12.67 5.27
CA ASN A 127 2.15 -11.46 4.79
C ASN A 127 2.52 -10.55 5.97
N ASP A 128 3.23 -11.12 6.95
CA ASP A 128 3.67 -10.40 8.14
C ASP A 128 5.20 -10.37 8.23
N LEU A 129 5.74 -9.24 8.67
CA LEU A 129 7.16 -9.07 9.01
C LEU A 129 7.50 -9.67 10.37
N ARG A 130 6.49 -10.09 11.13
CA ARG A 130 6.59 -10.70 12.47
C ARG A 130 7.25 -9.78 13.49
N LEU A 131 7.00 -8.48 13.37
CA LEU A 131 7.55 -7.46 14.27
C LEU A 131 7.09 -7.65 15.72
N ALA A 132 5.90 -8.22 15.93
CA ALA A 132 5.39 -8.54 17.25
C ALA A 132 6.25 -9.60 17.99
N GLU A 133 6.97 -10.47 17.27
CA GLU A 133 7.94 -11.41 17.87
C GLU A 133 9.16 -10.69 18.47
N GLN A 134 9.33 -9.40 18.15
CA GLN A 134 10.37 -8.51 18.66
C GLN A 134 9.82 -7.42 19.58
N ASP A 135 8.60 -7.61 20.13
CA ASP A 135 7.92 -6.63 21.01
C ASP A 135 7.60 -5.29 20.32
N ILE A 136 7.50 -5.29 18.98
CA ILE A 136 7.12 -4.11 18.19
C ILE A 136 5.68 -4.27 17.71
N HIS A 137 4.78 -3.51 18.35
CA HIS A 137 3.37 -3.45 17.97
C HIS A 137 3.13 -2.37 16.91
N ALA A 138 3.21 -2.75 15.64
CA ALA A 138 2.96 -1.88 14.50
C ALA A 138 1.84 -2.46 13.61
N PRO A 139 0.57 -2.06 13.82
CA PRO A 139 -0.55 -2.51 12.97
C PRO A 139 -0.31 -2.14 11.50
N PRO A 140 -0.33 -3.09 10.56
CA PRO A 140 -0.02 -2.81 9.16
C PRO A 140 -1.17 -2.13 8.43
N SER A 141 -0.80 -1.23 7.54
CA SER A 141 -1.70 -0.63 6.54
C SER A 141 -1.25 -0.96 5.12
N ILE A 142 -2.19 -0.95 4.18
CA ILE A 142 -1.93 -1.19 2.76
C ILE A 142 -2.35 0.01 1.91
N TRP A 143 -1.57 0.28 0.87
CA TRP A 143 -1.91 1.22 -0.20
C TRP A 143 -2.24 0.43 -1.47
N ILE A 144 -3.35 0.79 -2.12
CA ILE A 144 -3.80 0.12 -3.35
C ILE A 144 -4.23 1.21 -4.33
N GLY A 145 -3.71 1.17 -5.55
CA GLY A 145 -4.05 2.16 -6.57
C GLY A 145 -3.32 1.93 -7.88
N ASN A 146 -3.43 2.88 -8.79
CA ASN A 146 -2.62 2.97 -10.00
C ASN A 146 -1.50 4.00 -9.84
N ARG A 147 -0.95 4.52 -10.95
CA ARG A 147 0.14 5.49 -10.95
C ARG A 147 -0.30 6.78 -10.25
N VAL A 148 0.15 6.97 -9.02
CA VAL A 148 -0.20 8.10 -8.16
C VAL A 148 1.04 8.75 -7.56
N VAL A 149 1.05 10.09 -7.51
CA VAL A 149 2.07 10.88 -6.83
C VAL A 149 1.60 11.17 -5.41
N ALA A 150 2.25 10.55 -4.42
CA ALA A 150 2.16 10.99 -3.04
C ALA A 150 2.99 12.28 -2.88
N SER A 151 2.36 13.38 -2.46
CA SER A 151 3.05 14.63 -2.21
C SER A 151 4.04 14.49 -1.05
N CYS A 152 5.14 15.26 -1.04
CA CYS A 152 6.12 15.22 0.04
C CYS A 152 5.46 15.56 1.39
N HIS A 153 5.59 14.65 2.35
CA HIS A 153 5.14 14.78 3.73
C HIS A 153 6.03 13.91 4.63
N PHE A 154 5.81 13.97 5.95
CA PHE A 154 6.41 13.05 6.89
C PHE A 154 5.32 12.42 7.76
N ASP A 155 5.57 11.20 8.20
CA ASP A 155 4.78 10.53 9.21
C ASP A 155 5.44 10.72 10.57
N ALA A 156 4.64 10.92 11.62
CA ALA A 156 5.15 10.95 12.99
C ALA A 156 5.72 9.60 13.47
N PRO A 157 5.11 8.42 13.19
CA PRO A 157 5.70 7.13 13.53
C PRO A 157 6.84 6.72 12.58
N ASN A 158 7.74 5.87 13.07
CA ASN A 158 8.65 5.11 12.22
C ASN A 158 7.85 4.21 11.27
N ASN A 159 8.34 4.01 10.04
CA ASN A 159 7.63 3.24 9.02
C ASN A 159 8.55 2.24 8.29
N VAL A 160 7.97 1.11 7.87
CA VAL A 160 8.54 0.16 6.91
C VAL A 160 7.53 0.03 5.77
N ALA A 161 7.94 0.42 4.56
CA ALA A 161 7.09 0.48 3.37
C ALA A 161 7.77 -0.15 2.16
#